data_AF-A0A535TRC6-F1
#
_entry.id   AF-A0A535TRC6-F1
#
_cell.length_a   1.000
_cell.length_b   1.000
_cell.length_c   1.000
_cell.angle_alpha   90.00
_cell.angle_beta   90.00
_cell.angle_gamma   90.00
#
_symmetry.space_group_name_H-M   'P 1'
#
loop_
_entity.id
_entity.type
_entity.pdbx_description
1 polymer ?
#
loop_
_entity_poly.entity_id
_entity_poly.type
_entity_poly.pdbx_seq_one_letter_code
_entity_poly.pdbx_strand_id
1 'polypeptide(L)' 'MGLPIIIAVEDEGDVRADLQRDLARRYSADYQVLTTDSPERGLELLTRAAAWPPPSATGRSPSRWRMNT' A
#
# COMPACT_ATOMS: atom_id res chain seq x y z
N MET A 1 -11.86 1.15 2.42
CA MET A 1 -11.11 0.31 1.46
C MET A 1 -9.80 1.01 1.16
N GLY A 2 -8.68 0.30 1.03
CA GLY A 2 -7.39 0.92 0.69
C GLY A 2 -7.39 1.45 -0.75
N LEU A 3 -6.57 2.46 -1.03
CA LEU A 3 -6.35 2.93 -2.41
C LEU A 3 -5.65 1.82 -3.22
N PRO A 4 -5.96 1.66 -4.52
CA PRO A 4 -5.20 0.79 -5.41
C PRO A 4 -3.72 1.20 -5.44
N ILE A 5 -2.83 0.22 -5.61
CA ILE A 5 -1.37 0.44 -5.59
C ILE A 5 -0.83 0.46 -7.01
N ILE A 6 -0.03 1.49 -7.30
CA ILE A 6 0.90 1.52 -8.44
C ILE A 6 2.30 1.28 -7.86
N ILE A 7 2.97 0.25 -8.35
CA ILE A 7 4.36 -0.02 -8.03
C ILE A 7 5.21 0.07 -9.30
N ALA A 8 6.27 0.87 -9.23
CA ALA A 8 7.27 0.96 -10.28
C ALA A 8 8.59 0.34 -9.80
N VAL A 9 9.23 -0.41 -10.69
CA VAL A 9 10.54 -1.03 -10.46
C VAL A 9 11.55 -0.31 -11.33
N GLU A 10 12.60 0.23 -10.70
CA GLU A 10 13.66 0.97 -11.36
C GLU A 10 14.94 0.80 -10.54
N ASP A 11 16.02 0.29 -11.12
CA ASP A 11 17.26 0.00 -10.39
C ASP A 11 18.16 1.24 -10.22
N GLU A 12 18.10 2.17 -11.17
CA GLU A 12 18.88 3.41 -11.11
C GLU A 12 18.26 4.42 -10.13
N GLY A 13 19.01 4.83 -9.11
CA GLY A 13 18.49 5.62 -7.98
C GLY A 13 17.90 6.98 -8.37
N ASP A 14 18.59 7.71 -9.24
CA ASP A 14 18.15 9.05 -9.68
C ASP A 14 16.90 8.96 -10.57
N VAL A 15 16.88 7.99 -11.49
CA VAL A 15 15.71 7.72 -12.33
C VAL A 15 14.52 7.28 -11.48
N ARG A 16 14.72 6.42 -10.48
CA ARG A 16 13.67 5.98 -9.56
C ARG A 16 13.09 7.16 -8.76
N ALA A 17 13.93 8.09 -8.33
CA ALA A 17 13.48 9.27 -7.60
C ALA A 17 12.62 10.19 -8.46
N ASP A 18 13.05 10.46 -9.70
CA ASP A 18 12.27 11.24 -10.66
C ASP A 18 10.97 10.53 -11.04
N LEU A 19 11.01 9.21 -11.27
CA LEU A 19 9.84 8.39 -11.55
C LEU A 19 8.83 8.42 -10.39
N GLN A 20 9.31 8.31 -9.15
CA GLN A 20 8.44 8.41 -7.97
C GLN A 20 7.78 9.79 -7.90
N ARG A 21 8.54 10.87 -8.12
CA ARG A 21 8.02 12.24 -8.10
C ARG A 21 6.91 12.41 -9.15
N ASP A 22 7.15 11.96 -10.36
CA ASP A 22 6.24 12.16 -11.48
C ASP A 22 4.97 11.31 -11.37
N LEU A 23 5.11 10.05 -10.93
CA LEU A 23 3.96 9.19 -10.62
C LEU A 23 3.14 9.72 -9.45
N ALA A 24 3.79 10.15 -8.36
CA ALA A 24 3.09 10.75 -7.23
C ALA A 24 2.32 12.00 -7.66
N ARG A 25 2.96 12.92 -8.40
CA ARG A 25 2.30 14.13 -8.92
C ARG A 25 1.06 13.82 -9.75
N ARG A 26 1.06 12.72 -10.51
CA ARG A 26 -0.04 12.37 -11.42
C ARG A 26 -1.13 11.53 -10.77
N TYR A 27 -0.80 10.63 -9.85
CA TYR A 27 -1.70 9.55 -9.42
C TYR A 27 -1.98 9.53 -7.91
N SER A 28 -1.31 10.32 -7.07
CA SER A 28 -1.46 10.22 -5.61
C SER A 28 -2.85 10.60 -5.07
N ALA A 29 -3.71 11.21 -5.90
CA ALA A 29 -5.09 11.49 -5.52
C ALA A 29 -5.93 10.21 -5.37
N ASP A 30 -5.67 9.22 -6.24
CA ASP A 30 -6.50 8.02 -6.38
C ASP A 30 -5.72 6.71 -6.11
N TYR A 31 -4.39 6.78 -6.07
CA TYR A 31 -3.51 5.61 -5.94
C TYR A 31 -2.47 5.82 -4.85
N GLN A 32 -2.08 4.72 -4.21
CA GLN A 32 -0.83 4.67 -3.46
C GLN A 32 0.33 4.38 -4.44
N VAL A 33 1.32 5.27 -4.50
CA VAL A 33 2.49 5.14 -5.38
C VAL A 33 3.68 4.65 -4.57
N LEU A 34 4.27 3.54 -5.01
CA LEU A 34 5.47 2.94 -4.42
C LEU A 34 6.54 2.75 -5.51
N THR A 35 7.81 2.87 -5.13
CA THR A 35 8.93 2.48 -5.99
C THR A 35 9.86 1.50 -5.28
N THR A 36 10.54 0.67 -6.06
CA THR A 36 11.48 -0.34 -5.56
C THR A 36 12.63 -0.53 -6.54
N ASP A 37 13.77 -1.00 -6.05
CA ASP A 37 14.97 -1.32 -6.83
C ASP A 37 14.98 -2.73 -7.40
N SER A 38 14.11 -3.62 -6.91
CA SER A 38 14.00 -4.98 -7.42
C SER A 38 12.56 -5.46 -7.62
N PRO A 39 12.32 -6.34 -8.64
CA PRO A 39 11.03 -6.99 -8.84
C PRO A 39 10.59 -7.83 -7.64
N GLU A 40 11.50 -8.55 -6.99
CA GLU A 40 11.21 -9.42 -5.86
C GLU A 40 10.65 -8.62 -4.69
N ARG A 41 11.30 -7.49 -4.39
CA ARG A 41 10.85 -6.57 -3.35
C ARG A 41 9.52 -5.92 -3.71
N GLY A 42 9.25 -5.72 -5.00
CA GLY A 42 7.94 -5.28 -5.49
C GLY A 42 6.82 -6.28 -5.20
N LEU A 43 7.05 -7.57 -5.46
CA LEU A 43 6.09 -8.64 -5.17
C LEU A 43 5.84 -8.79 -3.66
N GLU A 44 6.87 -8.64 -2.82
CA GLU A 44 6.73 -8.65 -1.36
C GLU A 44 5.81 -7.51 -0.88
N LEU A 45 5.99 -6.30 -1.41
CA LEU A 45 5.16 -5.14 -1.09
C LEU A 45 3.70 -5.35 -1.48
N LEU A 46 3.44 -5.88 -2.68
CA LEU A 46 2.08 -6.17 -3.15
C LEU A 46 1.42 -7.27 -2.30
N THR A 47 2.15 -8.33 -1.96
CA THR A 47 1.65 -9.43 -1.12
C THR A 47 1.25 -8.93 0.26
N ARG A 48 2.08 -8.07 0.87
CA ARG A 48 1.79 -7.47 2.17
C ARG A 48 0.57 -6.56 2.12
N ALA A 49 0.41 -5.79 1.05
CA ALA A 49 -0.75 -4.91 0.87
C ALA A 49 -2.05 -5.70 0.69
N ALA A 50 -2.00 -6.80 -0.09
CA ALA A 50 -3.14 -7.70 -0.29
C ALA A 50 -3.57 -8.41 1.01
N ALA A 51 -2.66 -8.60 1.95
CA ALA A 51 -2.94 -9.22 3.25
C ALA A 51 -3.73 -8.32 4.23
N TRP A 52 -4.06 -7.07 3.86
CA TRP A 52 -4.79 -6.12 4.71
C TRP A 52 -6.20 -5.79 4.16
N PRO A 53 -7.30 -6.00 4.93
CA PRO A 53 -7.36 -6.58 6.28
C PRO A 53 -7.48 -8.12 6.24
N PRO A 54 -7.10 -8.82 7.32
CA PRO A 54 -7.14 -10.28 7.41
C PRO A 54 -8.56 -10.85 7.23
N PRO A 55 -8.72 -12.13 6.84
CA PRO A 55 -10.02 -12.78 6.66
C PRO A 55 -10.87 -12.85 7.95
N SER A 56 -10.32 -12.52 9.12
CA SER A 56 -11.05 -12.40 10.39
C SER A 56 -11.69 -11.03 10.63
N ALA A 57 -11.38 -10.00 9.83
CA ALA A 57 -11.89 -8.64 10.02
C ALA A 57 -13.38 -8.46 9.64
N THR A 58 -14.06 -9.51 9.19
CA THR A 58 -15.48 -9.51 8.78
C THR A 58 -16.43 -10.22 9.76
N GLY A 59 -15.97 -10.59 10.95
CA GLY A 59 -16.75 -11.35 11.93
C GLY A 59 -17.25 -10.56 13.16
N ARG A 60 -18.46 -9.98 13.05
CA ARG A 60 -19.42 -9.59 14.13
C ARG A 60 -19.41 -8.16 14.70
N SER A 61 -20.65 -7.66 14.73
CA SER A 61 -21.27 -6.42 15.24
C SER A 61 -20.75 -5.77 16.53
N PRO A 62 -21.05 -4.46 16.71
CA PRO A 62 -20.59 -3.62 17.79
C PRO A 62 -21.48 -3.80 19.02
N SER A 63 -20.90 -4.19 20.14
CA SER A 63 -21.54 -4.06 21.44
C SER A 63 -20.46 -4.19 22.50
N ARG A 64 -20.47 -3.28 23.47
CA ARG A 64 -19.85 -3.45 24.79
C ARG A 64 -18.39 -2.97 24.94
N TRP A 65 -18.19 -1.66 24.78
CA TRP A 65 -17.31 -0.94 25.70
C TRP A 65 -18.18 -0.18 26.71
N ARG A 66 -18.72 -0.95 27.66
CA ARG A 66 -19.10 -0.44 28.99
C ARG A 66 -18.29 -1.25 29.99
N MET A 67 -17.46 -0.55 30.76
CA MET A 67 -16.91 -0.82 32.09
C MET A 67 -15.60 0.02 32.14
N ASN A 68 -15.39 1.08 32.93
CA ASN A 68 -15.87 1.46 34.26
C ASN A 68 -16.14 0.27 35.17
N THR A 69 -15.08 -0.28 35.75
CA THR A 69 -14.67 -0.06 37.15
C THR A 69 -13.30 -0.70 37.34
#